data_AF-A0A3F2VAK6-F1
#
_entry.id   AF-A0A3F2VAK6-F1
#
_cell.length_a   1.000
_cell.length_b   1.000
_cell.length_c   1.000
_cell.angle_alpha   90.00
_cell.angle_beta   90.00
_cell.angle_gamma   90.00
#
_symmetry.space_group_name_H-M   'P 1'
#
loop_
_entity.id
_entity.type
_entity.pdbx_description
1 polymer ?
#
loop_
_entity_poly.entity_id
_entity_poly.type
_entity_poly.pdbx_seq_one_letter_code
_entity_poly.pdbx_strand_id
1 'polypeptide(L)'
;MTTYDYQSIENLLLRLLGLLLEIFTNSERNEVQDFIDAGEYELALDTLVDIVIEENKQIPGESLALVCELAELMQLDKKVFEEKLRGHVTDS
;
A
#
# COMPACT_ATOMS: atom_id res chain seq x y z
N MET A 1 11.60 -11.05 -21.13
CA MET A 1 11.94 -10.24 -19.95
C MET A 1 10.79 -9.28 -19.73
N THR A 2 9.93 -9.56 -18.76
CA THR A 2 9.02 -8.56 -18.21
C THR A 2 9.89 -7.64 -17.35
N THR A 3 10.34 -6.52 -17.92
CA THR A 3 10.89 -5.42 -17.13
C THR A 3 9.73 -4.89 -16.30
N TYR A 4 9.69 -5.24 -15.02
CA TYR A 4 8.84 -4.55 -14.06
C TYR A 4 9.18 -3.07 -14.13
N ASP A 5 8.16 -2.23 -14.26
CA ASP A 5 8.35 -0.78 -14.18
C ASP A 5 8.47 -0.42 -12.71
N TYR A 6 9.63 -0.73 -12.15
CA TYR A 6 9.96 -0.49 -10.74
C TYR A 6 9.81 0.99 -10.38
N GLN A 7 10.01 1.90 -11.34
CA GLN A 7 9.81 3.33 -11.13
C GLN A 7 8.32 3.66 -10.99
N SER A 8 7.45 3.06 -11.82
CA SER A 8 5.99 3.22 -11.66
C SER A 8 5.50 2.63 -10.33
N ILE A 9 6.02 1.47 -9.93
CA ILE A 9 5.70 0.84 -8.64
C ILE A 9 6.10 1.74 -7.47
N GLU A 10 7.34 2.23 -7.44
CA GLU A 10 7.86 3.11 -6.40
C GLU A 10 7.03 4.41 -6.31
N ASN A 11 6.73 5.04 -7.45
CA ASN A 11 5.90 6.25 -7.48
C ASN A 11 4.48 6.02 -6.93
N LEU A 12 3.88 4.87 -7.24
CA LEU A 12 2.55 4.51 -6.73
C LEU A 12 2.57 4.21 -5.23
N LEU A 13 3.61 3.53 -4.72
CA LEU A 13 3.81 3.31 -3.29
C LEU A 13 3.99 4.64 -2.54
N LEU A 14 4.84 5.54 -3.05
CA LEU A 14 5.04 6.87 -2.47
C LEU A 14 3.74 7.69 -2.49
N ARG A 15 2.95 7.60 -3.56
CA ARG A 15 1.64 8.25 -3.64
C ARG A 15 0.67 7.67 -2.60
N LEU A 16 0.61 6.35 -2.48
CA LEU A 16 -0.23 5.67 -1.49
C LEU A 16 0.15 6.09 -0.07
N LEU A 17 1.45 6.04 0.26
CA LEU A 17 1.96 6.48 1.57
C LEU A 17 1.64 7.96 1.83
N GLY A 18 1.70 8.80 0.79
CA GLY A 18 1.29 10.20 0.81
C GLY A 18 -0.19 10.41 1.16
N LEU A 19 -1.10 9.58 0.64
CA LEU A 19 -2.53 9.65 1.01
C LEU A 19 -2.78 9.27 2.48
N LEU A 20 -1.90 8.46 3.06
CA LEU A 20 -2.03 7.95 4.42
C LEU A 20 -1.28 8.80 5.46
N LEU A 21 -0.75 9.97 5.09
CA LEU A 21 0.04 10.84 5.98
C LEU A 21 -0.69 11.23 7.27
N GLU A 22 -1.98 11.52 7.21
CA GLU A 22 -2.78 11.91 8.38
C GLU A 22 -3.35 10.70 9.13
N ILE A 23 -3.22 9.50 8.59
CA ILE A 23 -3.79 8.24 9.11
C ILE A 23 -2.72 7.42 9.82
N PHE A 24 -1.51 7.41 9.26
CA PHE A 24 -0.37 6.71 9.81
C PHE A 24 0.35 7.61 10.81
N THR A 25 1.05 7.01 11.76
CA THR A 25 2.02 7.69 12.61
C THR A 25 3.34 7.88 11.86
N ASN A 26 4.24 8.71 12.39
CA ASN A 26 5.60 8.82 11.84
C ASN A 26 6.34 7.47 11.84
N SER A 27 6.15 6.65 12.88
CA SER A 27 6.85 5.36 13.00
C SER A 27 6.40 4.38 11.92
N GLU A 28 5.09 4.24 11.74
CA GLU A 28 4.49 3.38 10.72
C GLU A 28 4.89 3.80 9.31
N ARG A 29 4.92 5.12 9.05
CA ARG A 29 5.39 5.63 7.76
C ARG A 29 6.85 5.31 7.49
N ASN A 30 7.70 5.51 8.49
CA ASN A 30 9.13 5.25 8.35
C ASN A 30 9.38 3.78 8.07
N GLU A 31 8.64 2.87 8.73
CA GLU A 31 8.75 1.44 8.49
C GLU A 31 8.42 1.08 7.02
N VAL A 32 7.31 1.60 6.48
CA VAL A 32 6.98 1.38 5.06
C VAL A 32 8.01 2.05 4.13
N GLN A 33 8.45 3.26 4.44
CA GLN A 33 9.43 3.99 3.64
C GLN A 33 10.78 3.27 3.57
N ASP A 34 11.24 2.66 4.67
CA ASP A 34 12.49 1.90 4.71
C ASP A 34 12.48 0.74 3.69
N PHE A 35 11.33 0.07 3.49
CA PHE A 35 11.17 -0.96 2.46
C PHE A 35 11.11 -0.40 1.04
N ILE A 36 10.47 0.76 0.85
CA ILE A 36 10.46 1.45 -0.46
C ILE A 36 11.90 1.81 -0.86
N ASP A 37 12.66 2.41 0.06
CA ASP A 37 14.04 2.85 -0.18
C ASP A 37 15.00 1.67 -0.44
N ALA A 38 14.70 0.50 0.14
CA ALA A 38 15.43 -0.74 -0.11
C ALA A 38 15.05 -1.44 -1.44
N GLY A 39 14.00 -0.97 -2.13
CA GLY A 39 13.46 -1.62 -3.32
C GLY A 39 12.62 -2.87 -3.03
N GLU A 40 12.23 -3.09 -1.78
CA GLU A 40 11.44 -4.23 -1.32
C GLU A 40 9.93 -3.94 -1.44
N TYR A 41 9.46 -3.70 -2.65
CA TYR A 41 8.14 -3.11 -2.90
C TYR A 41 6.94 -3.98 -2.52
N GLU A 42 7.02 -5.30 -2.74
CA GLU A 42 5.96 -6.22 -2.30
C GLU A 42 5.83 -6.22 -0.78
N LEU A 43 6.97 -6.21 -0.08
CA LEU A 43 7.02 -6.12 1.38
C LEU A 43 6.52 -4.77 1.88
N ALA A 44 6.87 -3.67 1.22
CA ALA A 44 6.35 -2.34 1.54
C ALA A 44 4.81 -2.30 1.46
N LEU A 45 4.21 -2.93 0.43
CA LEU A 45 2.77 -3.03 0.29
C LEU A 45 2.14 -3.90 1.39
N ASP A 46 2.73 -5.07 1.68
CA ASP A 46 2.27 -5.97 2.73
C ASP A 46 2.32 -5.29 4.10
N THR A 47 3.45 -4.68 4.46
CA THR A 47 3.61 -3.94 5.72
C THR A 47 2.57 -2.82 5.86
N LEU A 48 2.32 -2.06 4.78
CA LEU A 48 1.30 -1.02 4.81
C LEU A 48 -0.09 -1.59 5.07
N VAL A 49 -0.46 -2.69 4.41
CA VAL A 49 -1.76 -3.35 4.56
C VAL A 49 -1.89 -3.94 5.97
N ASP A 50 -0.84 -4.56 6.49
CA ASP A 50 -0.82 -5.12 7.84
C ASP A 50 -0.99 -4.02 8.89
N ILE A 51 -0.31 -2.87 8.75
CA ILE A 51 -0.53 -1.70 9.62
C ILE A 51 -2.00 -1.26 9.62
N VAL A 52 -2.66 -1.23 8.47
CA VAL A 52 -4.09 -0.86 8.40
C VAL A 52 -4.96 -1.83 9.20
N ILE A 53 -4.69 -3.13 9.08
CA ILE A 53 -5.48 -4.19 9.73
C ILE A 53 -5.20 -4.23 11.23
N GLU A 54 -3.92 -4.28 11.62
CA GLU A 54 -3.48 -4.44 13.01
C GLU A 54 -3.86 -3.24 13.87
N GLU A 55 -3.69 -2.03 13.35
CA GLU A 55 -4.03 -0.79 14.05
C GLU A 55 -5.49 -0.36 13.81
N ASN A 56 -6.29 -1.20 13.14
CA ASN A 56 -7.69 -0.97 12.80
C ASN A 56 -7.94 0.42 12.18
N LYS A 57 -7.05 0.83 11.28
CA LYS A 57 -7.13 2.14 10.63
C LYS A 57 -8.23 2.13 9.57
N GLN A 58 -8.79 3.31 9.35
CA GLN A 58 -9.76 3.55 8.29
C GLN A 58 -9.08 4.35 7.18
N ILE A 59 -9.11 3.83 5.96
CA ILE A 59 -8.47 4.43 4.79
C ILE A 59 -9.51 4.90 3.76
N PRO A 60 -9.20 5.91 2.95
CA PRO A 60 -10.04 6.31 1.82
C PRO A 60 -10.17 5.21 0.77
N GLY A 61 -11.29 5.19 0.03
CA GLY A 61 -11.47 4.30 -1.12
C GLY A 61 -10.41 4.47 -2.21
N GLU A 62 -9.86 5.68 -2.38
CA GLU A 62 -8.73 5.93 -3.27
C GLU A 62 -7.48 5.14 -2.87
N SER A 63 -7.24 4.97 -1.55
CA SER A 63 -6.11 4.17 -1.06
C SER A 63 -6.27 2.70 -1.40
N LEU A 64 -7.49 2.13 -1.27
CA LEU A 64 -7.76 0.77 -1.72
C LEU A 64 -7.55 0.61 -3.24
N ALA A 65 -7.97 1.59 -4.04
CA ALA A 65 -7.76 1.56 -5.48
C ALA A 65 -6.27 1.50 -5.84
N LEU A 66 -5.43 2.29 -5.17
CA LEU A 66 -3.97 2.26 -5.36
C LEU A 66 -3.34 0.93 -4.90
N VAL A 67 -3.81 0.36 -3.79
CA VAL A 67 -3.37 -0.98 -3.34
C VAL A 67 -3.66 -2.03 -4.41
N CYS A 68 -4.85 -1.98 -5.03
CA CYS A 68 -5.21 -2.92 -6.09
C CYS A 68 -4.38 -2.72 -7.37
N GLU A 69 -4.11 -1.46 -7.73
CA GLU A 69 -3.25 -1.13 -8.87
C GLU A 69 -1.81 -1.62 -8.67
N LEU A 70 -1.26 -1.42 -7.46
CA LEU A 70 0.06 -1.94 -7.08
C LEU A 70 0.11 -3.47 -7.14
N ALA A 71 -0.92 -4.15 -6.61
CA ALA A 71 -1.02 -5.60 -6.67
C ALA A 71 -1.01 -6.10 -8.12
N GLU A 72 -1.77 -5.47 -9.03
CA GLU A 72 -1.78 -5.83 -10.45
C GLU A 72 -0.41 -5.63 -11.12
N LEU A 73 0.27 -4.50 -10.86
CA LEU A 73 1.61 -4.22 -11.40
C LEU A 73 2.67 -5.19 -10.91
N MET A 74 2.57 -5.63 -9.66
CA MET A 74 3.44 -6.63 -9.05
C MET A 74 3.03 -8.08 -9.38
N GLN A 75 1.95 -8.28 -10.15
CA GLN A 75 1.38 -9.61 -10.45
C GLN A 75 0.94 -10.40 -9.21
N LEU A 76 0.53 -9.69 -8.17
CA LEU A 76 -0.11 -10.24 -6.97
C LEU A 76 -1.63 -10.36 -7.18
N ASP A 77 -2.29 -11.21 -6.40
CA ASP A 77 -3.75 -11.33 -6.45
C ASP A 77 -4.42 -10.17 -5.70
N LYS A 78 -4.87 -9.17 -6.45
CA LYS A 78 -5.57 -8.00 -5.88
C LYS A 78 -6.78 -8.36 -5.01
N LYS A 79 -7.46 -9.49 -5.26
CA LYS A 79 -8.64 -9.89 -4.48
C LYS A 79 -8.29 -10.17 -3.02
N VAL A 80 -7.08 -10.67 -2.77
CA VAL A 80 -6.57 -10.87 -1.40
C VAL A 80 -6.54 -9.54 -0.66
N PHE A 81 -6.07 -8.47 -1.31
CA PHE A 81 -6.01 -7.14 -0.72
C PHE A 81 -7.39 -6.50 -0.57
N GLU A 82 -8.27 -6.64 -1.58
CA GLU A 82 -9.67 -6.19 -1.49
C GLU A 82 -10.39 -6.84 -0.30
N GLU A 83 -10.23 -8.15 -0.11
CA GLU A 83 -10.86 -8.89 0.98
C GLU A 83 -10.29 -8.49 2.35
N LYS A 84 -8.95 -8.37 2.46
CA LYS A 84 -8.26 -7.91 3.67
C LYS A 84 -8.74 -6.53 4.11
N LEU A 85 -8.90 -5.60 3.17
CA LEU A 85 -9.18 -4.19 3.46
C LEU A 85 -10.67 -3.84 3.48
N ARG A 86 -11.58 -4.75 3.10
CA ARG A 86 -13.03 -4.46 2.97
C ARG A 86 -13.67 -3.81 4.20
N GLY A 87 -13.21 -4.14 5.42
CA GLY A 87 -13.71 -3.57 6.68
C GLY A 87 -13.03 -2.26 7.12
N HIS A 88 -12.07 -1.78 6.34
CA HIS A 88 -11.18 -0.67 6.66
C HIS A 88 -11.33 0.50 5.68
N VAL A 89 -12.25 0.40 4.72
CA VAL A 89 -12.48 1.46 3.73
C VAL A 89 -13.64 2.34 4.17
N THR A 90 -13.39 3.65 4.15
CA THR A 90 -14.44 4.66 4.33
C THR A 90 -14.98 5.08 2.97
N ASP A 91 -16.32 5.10 2.87
CA ASP A 91 -17.00 5.76 1.76
C ASP A 91 -16.66 7.25 1.83
N SER A 92 -16.02 7.76 0.77
CA SER A 92 -15.70 9.19 0.63
C SER A 92 -16.95 10.01 0.34
#